data_AF-A0A021VNB1-F1
#
_entry.id   AF-A0A021VNB1-F1
#
_cell.length_a   1.000
_cell.length_b   1.000
_cell.length_c   1.000
_cell.angle_alpha   90.00
_cell.angle_beta   90.00
_cell.angle_gamma   90.00
#
_symmetry.space_group_name_H-M   'P 1'
#
loop_
_entity.id
_entity.type
_entity.pdbx_description
1 polymer ?
#
loop_
_entity_poly.entity_id
_entity_poly.type
_entity_poly.pdbx_seq_one_letter_code
_entity_poly.pdbx_strand_id
1 'polypeptide(L)'
;RLVAAPPRHRSALRALGVEEVEPADLVEALAPLDPAEHRALLEAATGAGPAVLEALATLLVPLADGRHVRGVRGLTVLDGPVDDDVLNRLAAWGLRVVHPDAAHPLHDRLGAERLTVTDLLRHPVLRGHVLTGDDEDATAEVLLALLDRVVADGGAPHPEPWWGELLLPADDGAPAPARGLVLPGSEASRWFDPAVLPGVHADVVARWGRVLPLVGVRTALTGVDLPAEAYDPDTGLVEGSADDAPHEDLALVLDGLDGWPEYLEEVRPAVGPQRAVADLDAVVPEAWPAVLAALATAARPALLDPVRDEDGTPCPTYVAWWLRTRSRLGLDRPFRAGAAGPDAVTALLPDPPEAVAGLDPDVLHALGAVRAAADLDADAWAGLLGSLPLDAEVDLPVAVAVWRALAALALREPDVDLDVDRLPALTAGLTVRTVPAQDVVVVTLAEAQHPAARPAVVVPASAVTPLADALDVDVAADRLTLRVDGEGVPSAVPAAVRVAFPDAPAVWLEHEDLRVDGAPVDWWVERADPLPVVHAATTDGLADGLAEVVGRRHRDRIARLLVDPAALAAVLLDAAAEDLPES
;
A
#
# COMPACT_ATOMS: atom_id res chain seq x y z
N ARG A 1 35.63 60.94 -33.89
CA ARG A 1 35.55 61.39 -32.47
C ARG A 1 34.07 61.56 -32.16
N LEU A 2 33.50 60.65 -31.37
CA LEU A 2 32.09 60.70 -30.99
C LEU A 2 31.90 61.74 -29.88
N VAL A 3 30.79 62.47 -29.91
CA VAL A 3 30.43 63.48 -28.91
C VAL A 3 28.96 63.26 -28.55
N ALA A 4 28.67 63.11 -27.26
CA ALA A 4 27.30 62.96 -26.79
C ALA A 4 26.50 64.23 -27.09
N ALA A 5 25.50 64.13 -27.97
CA ALA A 5 24.66 65.24 -28.38
C ALA A 5 23.46 65.41 -27.43
N PRO A 6 23.33 66.54 -26.71
CA PRO A 6 22.16 66.80 -25.87
C PRO A 6 20.88 66.86 -26.73
N PRO A 7 19.72 66.36 -26.25
CA PRO A 7 18.48 66.30 -27.04
C PRO A 7 18.09 67.63 -27.70
N ARG A 8 18.28 68.75 -26.97
CA ARG A 8 18.02 70.12 -27.43
C ARG A 8 18.85 70.58 -28.64
N HIS A 9 19.93 69.87 -28.98
CA HIS A 9 20.84 70.22 -30.08
C HIS A 9 20.76 69.25 -31.26
N ARG A 10 19.97 68.17 -31.19
CA ARG A 10 19.89 67.15 -32.26
C ARG A 10 19.44 67.72 -33.61
N SER A 11 18.42 68.58 -33.62
CA SER A 11 17.92 69.21 -34.86
C SER A 11 18.95 70.13 -35.51
N ALA A 12 19.69 70.90 -34.70
CA ALA A 12 20.77 71.76 -35.18
C ALA A 12 21.95 70.95 -35.73
N LEU A 13 22.32 69.84 -35.09
CA LEU A 13 23.40 68.96 -35.55
C LEU A 13 23.04 68.26 -36.88
N ARG A 14 21.79 67.80 -37.04
CA ARG A 14 21.30 67.25 -38.31
C ARG A 14 21.33 68.29 -39.44
N ALA A 15 20.95 69.54 -39.15
CA ALA A 15 21.01 70.64 -40.12
C ALA A 15 22.46 70.99 -40.54
N LEU A 16 23.44 70.74 -39.68
CA LEU A 16 24.87 70.91 -39.95
C LEU A 16 25.50 69.70 -40.66
N GLY A 17 24.71 68.68 -41.01
CA GLY A 17 25.19 67.47 -41.68
C GLY A 17 26.06 66.57 -40.80
N VAL A 18 25.94 66.67 -39.47
CA VAL A 18 26.65 65.78 -38.54
C VAL A 18 25.99 64.39 -38.61
N GLU A 19 26.80 63.38 -38.88
CA GLU A 19 26.37 61.98 -38.91
C GLU A 19 25.97 61.51 -37.50
N GLU A 20 24.75 60.99 -37.38
CA GLU A 20 24.24 60.40 -36.15
C GLU A 20 24.55 58.90 -36.17
N VAL A 21 25.25 58.41 -35.14
CA VAL A 21 25.56 56.98 -34.97
C VAL A 21 24.58 56.42 -33.95
N GLU A 22 23.87 55.36 -34.30
CA GLU A 22 22.92 54.75 -33.38
C GLU A 22 23.66 53.93 -32.29
N PRO A 23 23.06 53.77 -31.10
CA PRO A 23 23.64 52.93 -30.06
C PRO A 23 23.93 51.49 -30.53
N ALA A 24 23.11 50.95 -31.44
CA ALA A 24 23.30 49.62 -32.01
C ALA A 24 24.59 49.53 -32.84
N ASP A 25 24.84 50.49 -33.72
CA ASP A 25 26.07 50.57 -34.53
C ASP A 25 27.31 50.69 -33.64
N LEU A 26 27.19 51.44 -32.53
CA LEU A 26 28.26 51.56 -31.56
C LEU A 26 28.57 50.22 -30.89
N VAL A 27 27.54 49.51 -30.41
CA VAL A 27 27.70 48.20 -29.75
C VAL A 27 28.24 47.16 -30.73
N GLU A 28 27.83 47.21 -32.00
CA GLU A 28 28.34 46.32 -33.05
C GLU A 28 29.81 46.59 -33.40
N ALA A 29 30.24 47.85 -33.34
CA ALA A 29 31.62 48.24 -33.60
C ALA A 29 32.59 48.01 -32.42
N LEU A 30 32.08 47.66 -31.23
CA LEU A 30 32.93 47.35 -30.07
C LEU A 30 33.72 46.07 -30.31
N ALA A 31 35.04 46.15 -30.06
CA ALA A 31 35.87 44.96 -29.93
C ALA A 31 35.42 44.13 -28.71
N PRO A 32 35.72 42.81 -28.67
CA PRO A 32 35.49 42.00 -27.49
C PRO A 32 36.16 42.66 -26.27
N LEU A 33 35.34 42.94 -25.24
CA LEU A 33 35.81 43.50 -23.98
C LEU A 33 36.31 42.38 -23.07
N ASP A 34 37.28 42.69 -22.21
CA ASP A 34 37.59 41.79 -21.11
C ASP A 34 36.43 41.75 -20.08
N PRO A 35 36.38 40.75 -19.18
CA PRO A 35 35.29 40.64 -18.21
C PRO A 35 35.06 41.89 -17.35
N ALA A 36 36.12 42.55 -16.89
CA ALA A 36 36.02 43.71 -16.01
C ALA A 36 35.55 44.96 -16.77
N GLU A 37 36.03 45.16 -17.99
CA GLU A 37 35.59 46.21 -18.91
C GLU A 37 34.13 46.04 -19.31
N HIS A 38 33.70 44.79 -19.57
CA HIS A 38 32.31 44.45 -19.85
C HIS A 38 31.40 44.84 -18.67
N ARG A 39 31.78 44.45 -17.45
CA ARG A 39 31.02 44.82 -16.25
C ARG A 39 30.98 46.33 -16.06
N ALA A 40 32.09 47.03 -16.27
CA ALA A 40 32.15 48.48 -16.16
C ALA A 40 31.25 49.20 -17.19
N LEU A 41 31.14 48.66 -18.41
CA LEU A 41 30.21 49.16 -19.43
C LEU A 41 28.75 49.01 -18.98
N LEU A 42 28.38 47.84 -18.45
CA LEU A 42 27.02 47.61 -17.95
C LEU A 42 26.70 48.48 -16.74
N GLU A 43 27.65 48.65 -15.82
CA GLU A 43 27.52 49.58 -14.69
C GLU A 43 27.26 51.01 -15.19
N ALA A 44 28.02 51.48 -16.17
CA ALA A 44 27.85 52.81 -16.78
C ALA A 44 26.52 52.96 -17.55
N ALA A 45 25.94 51.86 -18.03
CA ALA A 45 24.64 51.81 -18.69
C ALA A 45 23.46 51.72 -17.70
N THR A 46 23.72 51.66 -16.40
CA THR A 46 22.67 51.63 -15.38
C THR A 46 21.83 52.90 -15.45
N GLY A 47 20.53 52.75 -15.69
CA GLY A 47 19.60 53.87 -15.87
C GLY A 47 19.55 54.44 -17.29
N ALA A 48 20.18 53.79 -18.27
CA ALA A 48 20.05 54.15 -19.67
C ALA A 48 18.61 53.94 -20.19
N GLY A 49 18.24 54.71 -21.22
CA GLY A 49 16.92 54.62 -21.85
C GLY A 49 16.72 53.34 -22.67
N PRO A 50 15.47 53.00 -23.06
CA PRO A 50 15.13 51.74 -23.71
C PRO A 50 15.97 51.41 -24.96
N ALA A 51 16.24 52.39 -25.83
CA ALA A 51 17.02 52.20 -27.05
C ALA A 51 18.48 51.78 -26.80
N VAL A 52 19.08 52.19 -25.67
CA VAL A 52 20.44 51.78 -25.30
C VAL A 52 20.43 50.36 -24.73
N LEU A 53 19.42 50.03 -23.91
CA LEU A 53 19.25 48.67 -23.40
C LEU A 53 19.00 47.68 -24.53
N GLU A 54 18.20 48.07 -25.53
CA GLU A 54 17.95 47.26 -26.73
C GLU A 54 19.24 47.02 -27.53
N ALA A 55 20.08 48.05 -27.72
CA ALA A 55 21.38 47.88 -28.36
C ALA A 55 22.31 46.93 -27.57
N LEU A 56 22.36 47.09 -26.24
CA LEU A 56 23.19 46.25 -25.36
C LEU A 56 22.77 44.78 -25.35
N ALA A 57 21.53 44.45 -25.76
CA ALA A 57 21.10 43.05 -25.89
C ALA A 57 21.89 42.27 -26.95
N THR A 58 22.63 42.95 -27.84
CA THR A 58 23.49 42.35 -28.89
C THR A 58 24.98 42.41 -28.57
N LEU A 59 25.35 42.90 -27.38
CA LEU A 59 26.74 43.02 -26.93
C LEU A 59 27.44 41.66 -26.93
N LEU A 60 28.74 41.65 -27.26
CA LEU A 60 29.58 40.46 -27.09
C LEU A 60 29.84 40.25 -25.59
N VAL A 61 29.37 39.13 -25.05
CA VAL A 61 29.47 38.80 -23.63
C VAL A 61 30.61 37.80 -23.42
N PRO A 62 31.57 38.07 -22.53
CA PRO A 62 32.60 37.10 -22.15
C PRO A 62 31.99 35.99 -21.29
N LEU A 63 32.31 34.75 -21.63
CA LEU A 63 31.91 33.55 -20.91
C LEU A 63 33.01 33.04 -19.98
N ALA A 64 32.64 32.21 -19.01
CA ALA A 64 33.57 31.60 -18.06
C ALA A 64 34.64 30.72 -18.73
N ASP A 65 34.29 30.09 -19.86
CA ASP A 65 35.21 29.27 -20.66
C ASP A 65 36.18 30.06 -21.57
N GLY A 66 36.19 31.39 -21.44
CA GLY A 66 37.05 32.30 -22.20
C GLY A 66 36.55 32.64 -23.60
N ARG A 67 35.41 32.10 -24.05
CA ARG A 67 34.78 32.49 -25.32
C ARG A 67 33.97 33.78 -25.16
N HIS A 68 33.64 34.42 -26.29
CA HIS A 68 32.64 35.49 -26.35
C HIS A 68 31.44 35.04 -27.18
N VAL A 69 30.23 35.35 -26.70
CA VAL A 69 28.98 35.08 -27.43
C VAL A 69 28.23 36.38 -27.69
N ARG A 70 27.60 36.48 -28.86
CA ARG A 70 26.81 37.66 -29.23
C ARG A 70 25.43 37.59 -28.61
N GLY A 71 25.14 38.59 -27.79
CA GLY A 71 23.86 38.77 -27.10
C GLY A 71 23.73 37.97 -25.81
N VAL A 72 22.83 38.44 -24.94
CA VAL A 72 22.69 37.93 -23.57
C VAL A 72 21.65 36.83 -23.40
N ARG A 73 20.78 36.63 -24.39
CA ARG A 73 19.67 35.68 -24.30
C ARG A 73 20.20 34.25 -24.40
N GLY A 74 19.73 33.38 -23.50
CA GLY A 74 20.24 32.01 -23.39
C GLY A 74 21.64 31.92 -22.77
N LEU A 75 22.10 32.99 -22.12
CA LEU A 75 23.26 32.95 -21.22
C LEU A 75 22.78 32.80 -19.78
N THR A 76 23.61 32.16 -18.97
CA THR A 76 23.40 31.95 -17.54
C THR A 76 24.31 32.87 -16.74
N VAL A 77 23.75 33.60 -15.78
CA VAL A 77 24.50 34.34 -14.76
C VAL A 77 24.39 33.55 -13.46
N LEU A 78 25.52 33.15 -12.89
CA LEU A 78 25.53 32.40 -11.64
C LEU A 78 25.50 33.34 -10.43
N ASP A 79 24.62 33.02 -9.49
CA ASP A 79 24.51 33.69 -8.20
C ASP A 79 25.21 32.84 -7.12
N GLY A 80 26.53 32.97 -7.07
CA GLY A 80 27.40 32.26 -6.14
C GLY A 80 28.70 31.77 -6.79
N PRO A 81 29.74 31.51 -5.99
CA PRO A 81 30.99 30.95 -6.51
C PRO A 81 30.82 29.47 -6.88
N VAL A 82 31.35 29.10 -8.04
CA VAL A 82 31.48 27.71 -8.52
C VAL A 82 32.94 27.54 -8.99
N ASP A 83 33.54 26.38 -8.71
CA ASP A 83 34.92 26.11 -9.11
C ASP A 83 35.11 26.16 -10.63
N ASP A 84 36.22 26.74 -11.09
CA ASP A 84 36.50 26.94 -12.51
C ASP A 84 36.48 25.62 -13.30
N ASP A 85 36.95 24.52 -12.71
CA ASP A 85 36.93 23.19 -13.33
C ASP A 85 35.49 22.70 -13.58
N VAL A 86 34.57 22.95 -12.64
CA VAL A 86 33.15 22.63 -12.79
C VAL A 86 32.52 23.50 -13.87
N LEU A 87 32.82 24.80 -13.88
CA LEU A 87 32.34 25.74 -14.91
C LEU A 87 32.80 25.35 -16.30
N ASN A 88 34.07 24.94 -16.45
CA ASN A 88 34.63 24.50 -17.72
C ASN A 88 33.95 23.24 -18.24
N ARG A 89 33.61 22.27 -17.37
CA ARG A 89 32.86 21.06 -17.76
C ARG A 89 31.43 21.39 -18.17
N LEU A 90 30.71 22.20 -17.37
CA LEU A 90 29.36 22.66 -17.73
C LEU A 90 29.36 23.40 -19.08
N ALA A 91 30.39 24.20 -19.36
CA ALA A 91 30.55 24.88 -20.64
C ALA A 91 30.82 23.92 -21.81
N ALA A 92 31.60 22.86 -21.58
CA ALA A 92 31.81 21.78 -22.55
C ALA A 92 30.51 21.03 -22.87
N TRP A 93 29.61 20.91 -21.88
CA TRP A 93 28.26 20.35 -22.02
C TRP A 93 27.24 21.33 -22.62
N GLY A 94 27.68 22.54 -22.99
CA GLY A 94 26.89 23.53 -23.71
C GLY A 94 26.24 24.60 -22.84
N LEU A 95 26.44 24.60 -21.51
CA LEU A 95 25.95 25.66 -20.64
C LEU A 95 26.75 26.95 -20.86
N ARG A 96 26.08 28.04 -21.21
CA ARG A 96 26.74 29.31 -21.54
C ARG A 96 26.76 30.24 -20.34
N VAL A 97 27.73 30.04 -19.45
CA VAL A 97 27.88 30.84 -18.23
C VAL A 97 28.65 32.13 -18.50
N VAL A 98 28.08 33.28 -18.13
CA VAL A 98 28.75 34.57 -18.15
C VAL A 98 29.95 34.54 -17.20
N HIS A 99 31.09 35.08 -17.63
CA HIS A 99 32.29 35.12 -16.79
C HIS A 99 31.98 35.80 -15.43
N PRO A 100 32.43 35.27 -14.27
CA PRO A 100 32.11 35.82 -12.95
C PRO A 100 32.42 37.32 -12.81
N ASP A 101 33.59 37.76 -13.29
CA ASP A 101 33.97 39.19 -13.28
C ASP A 101 33.15 40.08 -14.23
N ALA A 102 32.43 39.48 -15.19
CA ALA A 102 31.55 40.18 -16.12
C ALA A 102 30.09 40.21 -15.67
N ALA A 103 29.69 39.35 -14.72
CA ALA A 103 28.31 39.21 -14.25
C ALA A 103 27.76 40.55 -13.75
N HIS A 104 26.53 40.91 -14.15
CA HIS A 104 25.92 42.18 -13.76
C HIS A 104 24.37 42.08 -13.72
N PRO A 105 23.67 42.76 -12.79
CA PRO A 105 22.20 42.70 -12.70
C PRO A 105 21.43 43.16 -13.96
N LEU A 106 22.07 43.90 -14.87
CA LEU A 106 21.45 44.23 -16.15
C LEU A 106 21.33 43.03 -17.09
N HIS A 107 22.12 41.98 -16.93
CA HIS A 107 22.01 40.77 -17.76
C HIS A 107 20.62 40.13 -17.65
N ASP A 108 20.09 40.02 -16.43
CA ASP A 108 18.73 39.51 -16.20
C ASP A 108 17.69 40.33 -16.97
N ARG A 109 17.80 41.67 -16.89
CA ARG A 109 16.89 42.60 -17.58
C ARG A 109 16.98 42.51 -19.10
N LEU A 110 18.14 42.10 -19.61
CA LEU A 110 18.40 41.94 -21.04
C LEU A 110 18.01 40.52 -21.53
N GLY A 111 17.67 39.62 -20.61
CA GLY A 111 17.14 38.27 -20.91
C GLY A 111 18.13 37.13 -20.70
N ALA A 112 19.21 37.34 -19.92
CA ALA A 112 19.98 36.23 -19.36
C ALA A 112 19.19 35.58 -18.22
N GLU A 113 19.42 34.28 -18.02
CA GLU A 113 18.85 33.53 -16.91
C GLU A 113 19.79 33.63 -15.71
N ARG A 114 19.24 33.87 -14.52
CA ARG A 114 20.03 33.86 -13.28
C ARG A 114 19.78 32.56 -12.54
N LEU A 115 20.84 31.81 -12.26
CA LEU A 115 20.79 30.52 -11.56
C LEU A 115 21.66 30.54 -10.31
N THR A 116 21.16 29.97 -9.23
CA THR A 116 21.95 29.61 -8.05
C THR A 116 22.63 28.25 -8.25
N VAL A 117 23.54 27.87 -7.34
CA VAL A 117 24.13 26.52 -7.32
C VAL A 117 23.04 25.45 -7.15
N THR A 118 22.00 25.73 -6.36
CA THR A 118 20.86 24.82 -6.20
C THR A 118 20.06 24.68 -7.49
N ASP A 119 19.90 25.75 -8.28
CA ASP A 119 19.22 25.68 -9.56
C ASP A 119 20.05 24.87 -10.58
N LEU A 120 21.38 24.95 -10.53
CA LEU A 120 22.27 24.12 -11.35
C LEU A 120 22.12 22.62 -11.09
N LEU A 121 21.88 22.21 -9.83
CA LEU A 121 21.65 20.81 -9.47
C LEU A 121 20.43 20.19 -10.17
N ARG A 122 19.49 21.03 -10.63
CA ARG A 122 18.27 20.63 -11.34
C ARG A 122 18.29 20.99 -12.82
N HIS A 123 19.42 21.48 -13.32
CA HIS A 123 19.49 21.99 -14.66
C HIS A 123 19.44 20.85 -15.69
N PRO A 124 18.68 20.99 -16.80
CA PRO A 124 18.51 19.93 -17.80
C PRO A 124 19.82 19.39 -18.40
N VAL A 125 20.85 20.24 -18.52
CA VAL A 125 22.19 19.80 -18.96
C VAL A 125 22.78 18.77 -18.01
N LEU A 126 22.67 18.97 -16.70
CA LEU A 126 23.20 18.03 -15.71
C LEU A 126 22.37 16.74 -15.70
N ARG A 127 21.03 16.86 -15.74
CA ARG A 127 20.12 15.71 -15.88
C ARG A 127 20.47 14.86 -17.09
N GLY A 128 20.64 15.48 -18.26
CA GLY A 128 20.97 14.80 -19.50
C GLY A 128 22.26 13.98 -19.39
N HIS A 129 23.34 14.57 -18.85
CA HIS A 129 24.61 13.87 -18.68
C HIS A 129 24.55 12.70 -17.69
N VAL A 130 23.79 12.84 -16.59
CA VAL A 130 23.59 11.74 -15.65
C VAL A 130 22.81 10.60 -16.28
N LEU A 131 21.73 10.89 -17.00
CA LEU A 131 20.89 9.87 -17.62
C LEU A 131 21.54 9.18 -18.83
N THR A 132 22.43 9.86 -19.58
CA THR A 132 23.17 9.21 -20.68
C THR A 132 24.37 8.40 -20.19
N GLY A 133 24.90 8.70 -19.00
CA GLY A 133 26.13 8.11 -18.49
C GLY A 133 27.38 8.57 -19.24
N ASP A 134 27.31 9.67 -20.01
CA ASP A 134 28.44 10.18 -20.76
C ASP A 134 29.50 10.81 -19.84
N ASP A 135 30.77 10.44 -20.04
CA ASP A 135 31.91 10.93 -19.24
C ASP A 135 31.63 10.79 -17.73
N GLU A 136 31.32 9.56 -17.29
CA GLU A 136 30.86 9.23 -15.94
C GLU A 136 31.72 9.88 -14.83
N ASP A 137 33.05 9.85 -14.96
CA ASP A 137 33.98 10.47 -14.02
C ASP A 137 33.77 11.99 -13.94
N ALA A 138 33.59 12.66 -15.07
CA ALA A 138 33.31 14.10 -15.13
C ALA A 138 31.96 14.44 -14.53
N THR A 139 30.95 13.63 -14.84
CA THR A 139 29.57 13.82 -14.42
C THR A 139 29.45 13.66 -12.91
N ALA A 140 30.08 12.62 -12.35
CA ALA A 140 30.21 12.42 -10.90
C ALA A 140 30.93 13.58 -10.22
N GLU A 141 32.07 14.02 -10.77
CA GLU A 141 32.83 15.13 -10.22
C GLU A 141 32.00 16.42 -10.14
N VAL A 142 31.26 16.77 -11.20
CA VAL A 142 30.44 17.98 -11.24
C VAL A 142 29.27 17.91 -10.27
N LEU A 143 28.46 16.85 -10.30
CA LEU A 143 27.27 16.75 -9.45
C LEU A 143 27.66 16.69 -7.96
N LEU A 144 28.66 15.88 -7.60
CA LEU A 144 29.09 15.73 -6.22
C LEU A 144 29.76 17.01 -5.69
N ALA A 145 30.53 17.75 -6.51
CA ALA A 145 31.11 19.03 -6.11
C ALA A 145 30.04 20.10 -5.87
N LEU A 146 29.03 20.20 -6.74
CA LEU A 146 27.91 21.13 -6.56
C LEU A 146 27.12 20.80 -5.28
N LEU A 147 26.83 19.53 -5.02
CA LEU A 147 26.18 19.07 -3.79
C LEU A 147 27.03 19.39 -2.56
N ASP A 148 28.32 19.07 -2.60
CA ASP A 148 29.23 19.29 -1.47
C ASP A 148 29.31 20.77 -1.13
N ARG A 149 29.34 21.65 -2.14
CA ARG A 149 29.26 23.10 -1.98
C ARG A 149 27.98 23.54 -1.29
N VAL A 150 26.81 23.11 -1.80
CA VAL A 150 25.50 23.48 -1.21
C VAL A 150 25.43 23.04 0.25
N VAL A 151 25.83 21.82 0.57
CA VAL A 151 25.80 21.33 1.96
C VAL A 151 26.85 22.05 2.82
N ALA A 152 28.02 22.40 2.27
CA ALA A 152 29.04 23.19 2.99
C ALA A 152 28.55 24.61 3.34
N ASP A 153 27.68 25.19 2.52
CA ASP A 153 27.00 26.46 2.80
C ASP A 153 25.81 26.32 3.76
N GLY A 154 25.54 25.12 4.28
CA GLY A 154 24.42 24.83 5.18
C GLY A 154 23.08 24.64 4.45
N GLY A 155 23.11 24.47 3.13
CA GLY A 155 21.94 24.08 2.35
C GLY A 155 21.55 22.62 2.58
N ALA A 156 20.28 22.32 2.35
CA ALA A 156 19.72 20.97 2.38
C ALA A 156 19.07 20.70 1.02
N PRO A 157 19.83 20.24 0.02
CA PRO A 157 19.27 19.96 -1.30
C PRO A 157 18.27 18.81 -1.19
N HIS A 158 17.16 18.94 -1.92
CA HIS A 158 16.18 17.87 -2.02
C HIS A 158 16.64 16.89 -3.11
N PRO A 159 16.82 15.60 -2.79
CA PRO A 159 17.17 14.58 -3.78
C PRO A 159 16.17 14.55 -4.95
N GLU A 160 16.70 14.42 -6.17
CA GLU A 160 15.91 14.14 -7.37
C GLU A 160 16.08 12.66 -7.75
N PRO A 161 15.05 11.97 -8.27
CA PRO A 161 15.14 10.55 -8.62
C PRO A 161 16.33 10.21 -9.55
N TRP A 162 16.54 11.03 -10.58
CA TRP A 162 17.61 10.82 -11.55
C TRP A 162 19.01 11.01 -10.96
N TRP A 163 19.19 11.61 -9.77
CA TRP A 163 20.50 11.65 -9.11
C TRP A 163 20.98 10.24 -8.75
N GLY A 164 20.05 9.30 -8.53
CA GLY A 164 20.33 7.88 -8.29
C GLY A 164 20.92 7.15 -9.50
N GLU A 165 20.85 7.72 -10.70
CA GLU A 165 21.45 7.18 -11.93
C GLU A 165 22.93 7.56 -12.07
N LEU A 166 23.46 8.41 -11.19
CA LEU A 166 24.86 8.83 -11.26
C LEU A 166 25.77 7.61 -11.18
N LEU A 167 26.51 7.34 -12.26
CA LEU A 167 27.46 6.23 -12.29
C LEU A 167 28.66 6.54 -11.38
N LEU A 168 28.91 5.65 -10.43
CA LEU A 168 30.02 5.69 -9.49
C LEU A 168 30.73 4.34 -9.50
N PRO A 169 32.06 4.30 -9.27
CA PRO A 169 32.76 3.04 -9.14
C PRO A 169 32.34 2.30 -7.86
N ALA A 170 32.00 1.03 -8.01
CA ALA A 170 31.86 0.06 -6.94
C ALA A 170 33.24 -0.31 -6.35
N ASP A 171 33.25 -1.12 -5.29
CA ASP A 171 34.46 -1.56 -4.59
C ASP A 171 35.44 -2.35 -5.47
N ASP A 172 34.96 -3.02 -6.51
CA ASP A 172 35.75 -3.68 -7.55
C ASP A 172 36.16 -2.75 -8.72
N GLY A 173 35.69 -1.50 -8.70
CA GLY A 173 35.94 -0.47 -9.71
C GLY A 173 34.98 -0.48 -10.89
N ALA A 174 34.01 -1.40 -10.96
CA ALA A 174 32.99 -1.39 -12.00
C ALA A 174 32.02 -0.21 -11.80
N PRO A 175 31.59 0.47 -12.87
CA PRO A 175 30.62 1.55 -12.75
C PRO A 175 29.23 0.99 -12.44
N ALA A 176 28.56 1.60 -11.46
CA ALA A 176 27.20 1.26 -11.06
C ALA A 176 26.42 2.55 -10.71
N PRO A 177 25.09 2.58 -10.93
CA PRO A 177 24.26 3.70 -10.50
C PRO A 177 24.37 3.92 -8.98
N ALA A 178 24.40 5.16 -8.54
CA ALA A 178 24.53 5.52 -7.13
C ALA A 178 23.44 4.88 -6.25
N ARG A 179 22.20 4.75 -6.75
CA ARG A 179 21.12 4.04 -6.03
C ARG A 179 21.37 2.55 -5.83
N GLY A 180 22.19 1.94 -6.69
CA GLY A 180 22.60 0.53 -6.64
C GLY A 180 23.85 0.30 -5.79
N LEU A 181 24.32 1.29 -5.04
CA LEU A 181 25.52 1.19 -4.22
C LEU A 181 25.24 1.42 -2.74
N VAL A 182 26.06 0.82 -1.90
CA VAL A 182 25.95 0.90 -0.44
C VAL A 182 27.13 1.67 0.14
N LEU A 183 26.86 2.55 1.10
CA LEU A 183 27.90 3.25 1.85
C LEU A 183 28.58 2.27 2.82
N PRO A 184 29.90 2.03 2.72
CA PRO A 184 30.59 1.12 3.63
C PRO A 184 30.46 1.54 5.10
N GLY A 185 30.16 0.57 5.98
CA GLY A 185 30.03 0.78 7.43
C GLY A 185 28.64 1.25 7.90
N SER A 186 27.73 1.53 6.97
CA SER A 186 26.33 1.87 7.22
C SER A 186 25.49 0.65 7.64
N GLU A 187 24.22 0.85 7.99
CA GLU A 187 23.29 -0.26 8.27
C GLU A 187 23.01 -1.09 7.02
N ALA A 188 22.79 -0.42 5.88
CA ALA A 188 22.63 -1.05 4.58
C ALA A 188 23.78 -2.03 4.26
N SER A 189 25.04 -1.68 4.59
CA SER A 189 26.20 -2.55 4.35
C SER A 189 26.21 -3.85 5.15
N ARG A 190 25.34 -3.97 6.15
CA ARG A 190 25.15 -5.18 6.97
C ARG A 190 23.90 -5.96 6.58
N TRP A 191 23.00 -5.33 5.81
CA TRP A 191 21.70 -5.89 5.49
C TRP A 191 21.62 -6.42 4.06
N PHE A 192 22.24 -5.73 3.12
CA PHE A 192 22.13 -6.08 1.71
C PHE A 192 23.27 -6.99 1.24
N ASP A 193 22.96 -7.87 0.30
CA ASP A 193 23.90 -8.77 -0.35
C ASP A 193 24.85 -7.94 -1.21
N PRO A 194 26.17 -7.93 -0.94
CA PRO A 194 27.14 -7.18 -1.74
C PRO A 194 27.23 -7.65 -3.19
N ALA A 195 26.72 -8.84 -3.54
CA ALA A 195 26.63 -9.29 -4.93
C ALA A 195 25.48 -8.62 -5.70
N VAL A 196 24.46 -8.09 -5.01
CA VAL A 196 23.32 -7.36 -5.59
C VAL A 196 23.55 -5.85 -5.46
N LEU A 197 23.93 -5.39 -4.27
CA LEU A 197 24.20 -3.99 -3.95
C LEU A 197 25.64 -3.84 -3.41
N PRO A 198 26.64 -3.68 -4.30
CA PRO A 198 28.03 -3.57 -3.88
C PRO A 198 28.33 -2.29 -3.12
N GLY A 199 29.46 -2.26 -2.42
CA GLY A 199 29.93 -1.07 -1.72
C GLY A 199 30.46 0.00 -2.69
N VAL A 200 30.33 1.28 -2.36
CA VAL A 200 31.00 2.36 -3.10
C VAL A 200 32.53 2.27 -2.93
N HIS A 201 33.29 2.54 -4.00
CA HIS A 201 34.75 2.57 -3.96
C HIS A 201 35.31 3.51 -2.86
N ALA A 202 36.36 3.07 -2.16
CA ALA A 202 36.89 3.76 -0.99
C ALA A 202 37.36 5.19 -1.26
N ASP A 203 37.95 5.46 -2.44
CA ASP A 203 38.42 6.80 -2.80
C ASP A 203 37.26 7.79 -2.98
N VAL A 204 36.13 7.33 -3.51
CA VAL A 204 34.91 8.14 -3.64
C VAL A 204 34.33 8.43 -2.26
N VAL A 205 34.28 7.43 -1.38
CA VAL A 205 33.82 7.61 0.01
C VAL A 205 34.71 8.59 0.78
N ALA A 206 36.03 8.48 0.64
CA ALA A 206 36.99 9.35 1.31
C ALA A 206 36.83 10.83 0.91
N ARG A 207 36.45 11.08 -0.35
CA ARG A 207 36.30 12.43 -0.90
C ARG A 207 34.89 12.99 -0.73
N TRP A 208 33.87 12.19 -0.99
CA TRP A 208 32.49 12.61 -1.16
C TRP A 208 31.50 12.00 -0.17
N GLY A 209 31.96 11.24 0.83
CA GLY A 209 31.11 10.43 1.71
C GLY A 209 29.94 11.16 2.37
N ARG A 210 30.06 12.48 2.59
CA ARG A 210 28.99 13.32 3.14
C ARG A 210 27.79 13.50 2.20
N VAL A 211 28.00 13.51 0.89
CA VAL A 211 26.97 13.79 -0.13
C VAL A 211 26.48 12.54 -0.86
N LEU A 212 27.18 11.41 -0.73
CA LEU A 212 26.76 10.14 -1.35
C LEU A 212 25.31 9.73 -1.01
N PRO A 213 24.80 9.90 0.23
CA PRO A 213 23.40 9.57 0.52
C PRO A 213 22.40 10.45 -0.25
N LEU A 214 22.78 11.67 -0.65
CA LEU A 214 21.92 12.58 -1.39
C LEU A 214 21.72 12.14 -2.84
N VAL A 215 22.68 11.41 -3.41
CA VAL A 215 22.57 10.81 -4.76
C VAL A 215 22.07 9.36 -4.70
N GLY A 216 21.48 8.94 -3.58
CA GLY A 216 20.82 7.64 -3.47
C GLY A 216 21.70 6.48 -2.98
N VAL A 217 22.98 6.69 -2.68
CA VAL A 217 23.82 5.64 -2.07
C VAL A 217 23.21 5.19 -0.74
N ARG A 218 22.95 3.89 -0.63
CA ARG A 218 22.21 3.28 0.47
C ARG A 218 22.99 3.37 1.77
N THR A 219 22.31 3.86 2.81
CA THR A 219 22.84 3.91 4.18
C THR A 219 21.99 3.11 5.18
N ALA A 220 20.70 2.96 4.87
CA ALA A 220 19.71 2.16 5.58
C ALA A 220 18.62 1.74 4.57
N LEU A 221 17.43 1.38 5.05
CA LEU A 221 16.27 1.15 4.19
C LEU A 221 15.89 2.42 3.43
N THR A 222 15.56 2.26 2.15
CA THR A 222 15.20 3.39 1.29
C THR A 222 13.70 3.44 1.13
N GLY A 223 13.06 4.35 1.87
CA GLY A 223 11.65 4.67 1.70
C GLY A 223 11.43 5.45 0.41
N VAL A 224 10.36 5.12 -0.29
CA VAL A 224 9.93 5.75 -1.54
C VAL A 224 8.51 6.27 -1.35
N ASP A 225 8.31 7.57 -1.55
CA ASP A 225 6.98 8.19 -1.57
C ASP A 225 6.47 8.23 -3.02
N LEU A 226 5.39 7.52 -3.29
CA LEU A 226 4.73 7.47 -4.60
C LEU A 226 3.53 8.41 -4.61
N PRO A 227 3.45 9.39 -5.52
CA PRO A 227 2.30 10.28 -5.64
C PRO A 227 1.06 9.53 -6.14
N ALA A 228 -0.13 10.11 -5.98
CA ALA A 228 -1.37 9.47 -6.39
C ALA A 228 -1.42 9.23 -7.90
N GLU A 229 -0.90 10.17 -8.69
CA GLU A 229 -0.86 10.12 -10.15
C GLU A 229 0.25 9.22 -10.69
N ALA A 230 0.97 8.51 -9.82
CA ALA A 230 2.15 7.73 -10.21
C ALA A 230 1.80 6.48 -11.04
N TYR A 231 0.67 5.86 -10.75
CA TYR A 231 0.42 4.50 -11.19
C TYR A 231 -1.03 4.34 -11.61
N ASP A 232 -1.20 3.65 -12.73
CA ASP A 232 -2.49 3.23 -13.28
C ASP A 232 -2.57 1.69 -13.18
N PRO A 233 -3.65 1.11 -12.62
CA PRO A 233 -3.79 -0.33 -12.48
C PRO A 233 -3.77 -1.15 -13.77
N ASP A 234 -4.20 -0.56 -14.88
CA ASP A 234 -4.27 -1.23 -16.17
C ASP A 234 -2.95 -1.10 -16.94
N THR A 235 -2.19 -0.02 -16.73
CA THR A 235 -0.99 0.28 -17.53
C THR A 235 0.33 0.33 -16.75
N GLY A 236 0.31 0.22 -15.41
CA GLY A 236 1.48 0.24 -14.53
C GLY A 236 2.10 1.63 -14.30
N LEU A 237 1.80 2.60 -15.17
CA LEU A 237 2.15 4.01 -15.10
C LEU A 237 0.99 4.81 -15.70
N VAL A 238 0.64 5.97 -15.13
CA VAL A 238 -0.28 6.89 -15.79
C VAL A 238 0.36 7.36 -17.10
N GLU A 239 -0.32 7.14 -18.24
CA GLU A 239 0.20 7.58 -19.55
C GLU A 239 0.28 9.13 -19.60
N GLY A 240 1.49 9.65 -19.41
CA GLY A 240 1.89 11.01 -19.76
C GLY A 240 2.43 11.09 -21.18
N SER A 241 2.53 12.31 -21.72
CA SER A 241 3.22 12.48 -23.00
C SER A 241 4.72 12.14 -22.83
N ALA A 242 5.35 11.56 -23.84
CA ALA A 242 6.78 11.19 -23.82
C ALA A 242 7.76 12.37 -23.61
N ASP A 243 7.26 13.59 -23.43
CA ASP A 243 8.03 14.83 -23.14
C ASP A 243 7.87 15.30 -21.68
N ASP A 244 7.13 14.57 -20.83
CA ASP A 244 6.91 14.93 -19.44
C ASP A 244 7.98 14.30 -18.53
N ALA A 245 9.07 15.03 -18.26
CA ALA A 245 10.14 14.65 -17.32
C ALA A 245 9.67 14.06 -15.97
N PRO A 246 8.54 14.48 -15.36
CA PRO A 246 8.01 13.83 -14.16
C PRO A 246 7.67 12.34 -14.30
N HIS A 247 7.30 11.87 -15.51
CA HIS A 247 6.96 10.46 -15.75
C HIS A 247 8.22 9.59 -15.88
N GLU A 248 9.26 10.09 -16.56
CA GLU A 248 10.54 9.39 -16.65
C GLU A 248 11.17 9.21 -15.26
N ASP A 249 11.16 10.25 -14.43
CA ASP A 249 11.74 10.22 -13.10
C ASP A 249 11.04 9.20 -12.18
N LEU A 250 9.73 9.03 -12.36
CA LEU A 250 8.96 8.02 -11.63
C LEU A 250 9.29 6.60 -12.07
N ALA A 251 9.49 6.35 -13.38
CA ALA A 251 9.90 5.03 -13.86
C ALA A 251 11.21 4.57 -13.21
N LEU A 252 12.17 5.49 -13.01
CA LEU A 252 13.43 5.20 -12.30
C LEU A 252 13.21 4.81 -10.83
N VAL A 253 12.20 5.38 -10.19
CA VAL A 253 11.83 5.06 -8.81
C VAL A 253 11.22 3.65 -8.73
N LEU A 254 10.32 3.31 -9.65
CA LEU A 254 9.63 2.02 -9.68
C LEU A 254 10.57 0.85 -10.04
N ASP A 255 11.61 1.09 -10.83
CA ASP A 255 12.64 0.10 -11.17
C ASP A 255 13.37 -0.46 -9.92
N GLY A 256 13.42 0.32 -8.83
CA GLY A 256 13.98 -0.12 -7.54
C GLY A 256 12.99 -0.92 -6.66
N LEU A 257 11.74 -1.11 -7.10
CA LEU A 257 10.70 -1.82 -6.34
C LEU A 257 10.47 -3.21 -6.95
N ASP A 258 11.17 -4.21 -6.41
CA ASP A 258 11.00 -5.61 -6.82
C ASP A 258 9.54 -6.06 -6.67
N GLY A 259 8.99 -6.67 -7.72
CA GLY A 259 7.61 -7.17 -7.71
C GLY A 259 6.52 -6.09 -7.76
N TRP A 260 6.85 -4.84 -8.11
CA TRP A 260 5.84 -3.78 -8.20
C TRP A 260 4.71 -4.14 -9.18
N PRO A 261 4.94 -4.58 -10.44
CA PRO A 261 3.86 -4.96 -11.34
C PRO A 261 2.96 -6.08 -10.79
N GLU A 262 3.53 -7.08 -10.12
CA GLU A 262 2.76 -8.18 -9.53
C GLU A 262 1.90 -7.72 -8.35
N TYR A 263 2.40 -6.80 -7.51
CA TYR A 263 1.59 -6.18 -6.46
C TYR A 263 0.35 -5.49 -7.03
N LEU A 264 0.51 -4.80 -8.15
CA LEU A 264 -0.55 -4.06 -8.82
C LEU A 264 -1.61 -5.01 -9.41
N GLU A 265 -1.17 -6.11 -10.03
CA GLU A 265 -2.06 -7.14 -10.59
C GLU A 265 -2.84 -7.91 -9.52
N GLU A 266 -2.17 -8.29 -8.43
CA GLU A 266 -2.73 -9.13 -7.36
C GLU A 266 -3.57 -8.33 -6.35
N VAL A 267 -3.09 -7.17 -5.91
CA VAL A 267 -3.73 -6.38 -4.84
C VAL A 267 -4.68 -5.33 -5.40
N ARG A 268 -4.44 -4.85 -6.64
CA ARG A 268 -5.22 -3.80 -7.31
C ARG A 268 -5.52 -2.60 -6.41
N PRO A 269 -4.49 -1.98 -5.81
CA PRO A 269 -4.70 -0.85 -4.93
C PRO A 269 -5.28 0.31 -5.73
N ALA A 270 -6.25 1.01 -5.15
CA ALA A 270 -6.79 2.25 -5.68
C ALA A 270 -5.68 3.30 -5.83
N VAL A 271 -5.88 4.16 -6.82
CA VAL A 271 -5.03 5.32 -7.10
C VAL A 271 -4.97 6.24 -5.87
N GLY A 272 -3.77 6.42 -5.33
CA GLY A 272 -3.54 7.17 -4.10
C GLY A 272 -2.07 7.21 -3.70
N PRO A 273 -1.67 8.15 -2.83
CA PRO A 273 -0.29 8.22 -2.38
C PRO A 273 0.07 6.96 -1.59
N GLN A 274 1.22 6.36 -1.91
CA GLN A 274 1.70 5.15 -1.25
C GLN A 274 3.15 5.32 -0.80
N ARG A 275 3.54 4.58 0.23
CA ARG A 275 4.94 4.49 0.66
C ARG A 275 5.45 3.08 0.45
N ALA A 276 6.54 2.95 -0.27
CA ALA A 276 7.21 1.69 -0.54
C ALA A 276 8.63 1.70 0.07
N VAL A 277 9.27 0.54 0.05
CA VAL A 277 10.67 0.38 0.45
C VAL A 277 11.39 -0.37 -0.66
N ALA A 278 12.44 0.24 -1.21
CA ALA A 278 13.24 -0.36 -2.27
C ALA A 278 14.19 -1.44 -1.74
N ASP A 279 14.68 -2.29 -2.66
CA ASP A 279 15.78 -3.24 -2.45
C ASP A 279 15.54 -4.31 -1.36
N LEU A 280 14.27 -4.66 -1.09
CA LEU A 280 13.94 -5.73 -0.12
C LEU A 280 14.44 -7.11 -0.57
N ASP A 281 14.56 -7.33 -1.87
CA ASP A 281 15.10 -8.53 -2.51
C ASP A 281 16.61 -8.69 -2.33
N ALA A 282 17.32 -7.58 -2.06
CA ALA A 282 18.74 -7.60 -1.77
C ALA A 282 19.07 -7.98 -0.32
N VAL A 283 18.08 -8.12 0.58
CA VAL A 283 18.34 -8.40 2.01
C VAL A 283 18.88 -9.83 2.21
N VAL A 284 20.03 -9.96 2.88
CA VAL A 284 20.59 -11.27 3.22
C VAL A 284 19.75 -11.97 4.31
N PRO A 285 19.60 -13.31 4.27
CA PRO A 285 18.73 -14.04 5.18
C PRO A 285 18.95 -13.74 6.68
N GLU A 286 20.20 -13.56 7.10
CA GLU A 286 20.58 -13.32 8.49
C GLU A 286 20.24 -11.91 8.98
N ALA A 287 20.00 -10.96 8.06
CA ALA A 287 19.71 -9.57 8.39
C ALA A 287 18.22 -9.29 8.64
N TRP A 288 17.33 -10.19 8.24
CA TRP A 288 15.88 -10.00 8.36
C TRP A 288 15.40 -9.55 9.75
N PRO A 289 15.88 -10.09 10.88
CA PRO A 289 15.47 -9.60 12.19
C PRO A 289 15.77 -8.10 12.41
N ALA A 290 16.91 -7.62 11.93
CA ALA A 290 17.28 -6.21 12.03
C ALA A 290 16.49 -5.34 11.04
N VAL A 291 16.28 -5.83 9.81
CA VAL A 291 15.47 -5.15 8.79
C VAL A 291 14.01 -5.03 9.23
N LEU A 292 13.40 -6.09 9.76
CA LEU A 292 12.03 -6.07 10.27
C LEU A 292 11.88 -5.10 11.44
N ALA A 293 12.89 -5.00 12.32
CA ALA A 293 12.89 -4.00 13.39
C ALA A 293 12.95 -2.56 12.84
N ALA A 294 13.79 -2.32 11.82
CA ALA A 294 13.87 -1.03 11.13
C ALA A 294 12.56 -0.68 10.39
N LEU A 295 11.94 -1.66 9.72
CA LEU A 295 10.62 -1.51 9.09
C LEU A 295 9.53 -1.20 10.13
N ALA A 296 9.50 -1.89 11.26
CA ALA A 296 8.52 -1.66 12.32
C ALA A 296 8.65 -0.29 13.02
N THR A 297 9.76 0.42 12.80
CA THR A 297 10.09 1.69 13.48
C THR A 297 10.30 2.83 12.50
N ALA A 298 11.41 2.85 11.77
CA ALA A 298 11.81 3.93 10.88
C ALA A 298 10.95 4.00 9.60
N ALA A 299 10.51 2.85 9.08
CA ALA A 299 9.67 2.77 7.89
C ALA A 299 8.24 2.24 8.21
N ARG A 300 7.81 2.38 9.47
CA ARG A 300 6.51 1.87 9.94
C ARG A 300 5.33 2.32 9.07
N PRO A 301 5.28 3.56 8.59
CA PRO A 301 4.17 3.97 7.74
C PRO A 301 4.09 3.25 6.39
N ALA A 302 5.22 2.77 5.83
CA ALA A 302 5.18 1.97 4.59
C ALA A 302 4.56 0.57 4.80
N LEU A 303 4.52 0.09 6.05
CA LEU A 303 3.84 -1.14 6.44
C LEU A 303 2.36 -0.94 6.80
N LEU A 304 2.01 0.21 7.39
CA LEU A 304 0.74 0.36 8.11
C LEU A 304 -0.18 1.46 7.59
N ASP A 305 0.32 2.38 6.75
CA ASP A 305 -0.56 3.41 6.19
C ASP A 305 -1.64 2.72 5.34
N PRO A 306 -2.93 3.02 5.56
CA PRO A 306 -4.01 2.29 4.92
C PRO A 306 -3.94 2.40 3.39
N VAL A 307 -3.99 1.24 2.73
CA VAL A 307 -4.23 1.12 1.29
C VAL A 307 -5.60 0.46 1.11
N ARG A 308 -6.31 0.86 0.06
CA ARG A 308 -7.60 0.30 -0.31
C ARG A 308 -7.57 -0.11 -1.76
N ASP A 309 -8.35 -1.11 -2.12
CA ASP A 309 -8.63 -1.42 -3.52
C ASP A 309 -9.63 -0.43 -4.14
N GLU A 310 -9.96 -0.63 -5.42
CA GLU A 310 -10.89 0.21 -6.18
C GLU A 310 -12.32 0.25 -5.59
N ASP A 311 -12.72 -0.81 -4.87
CA ASP A 311 -14.01 -0.90 -4.18
C ASP A 311 -14.00 -0.21 -2.80
N GLY A 312 -12.84 0.28 -2.37
CA GLY A 312 -12.63 0.94 -1.09
C GLY A 312 -12.43 -0.04 0.07
N THR A 313 -12.23 -1.32 -0.22
CA THR A 313 -11.92 -2.37 0.76
C THR A 313 -10.46 -2.25 1.18
N PRO A 314 -10.13 -2.38 2.48
CA PRO A 314 -8.74 -2.39 2.93
C PRO A 314 -7.95 -3.52 2.28
N CYS A 315 -6.76 -3.22 1.76
CA CYS A 315 -5.85 -4.20 1.19
C CYS A 315 -4.41 -4.01 1.72
N PRO A 316 -3.52 -5.00 1.56
CA PRO A 316 -2.15 -4.89 2.06
C PRO A 316 -1.36 -3.76 1.39
N THR A 317 -0.45 -3.11 2.14
CA THR A 317 0.54 -2.22 1.52
C THR A 317 1.54 -3.01 0.67
N TYR A 318 2.23 -2.36 -0.27
CA TYR A 318 3.31 -3.00 -1.05
C TYR A 318 4.32 -3.74 -0.16
N VAL A 319 4.78 -3.13 0.94
CA VAL A 319 5.77 -3.75 1.84
C VAL A 319 5.17 -4.97 2.55
N ALA A 320 3.93 -4.89 3.00
CA ALA A 320 3.24 -6.01 3.66
C ALA A 320 3.01 -7.17 2.68
N TRP A 321 2.54 -6.88 1.47
CA TRP A 321 2.39 -7.84 0.38
C TRP A 321 3.74 -8.49 0.06
N TRP A 322 4.79 -7.71 -0.21
CA TRP A 322 6.11 -8.21 -0.59
C TRP A 322 6.67 -9.15 0.48
N LEU A 323 6.52 -8.77 1.76
CA LEU A 323 6.97 -9.63 2.87
C LEU A 323 6.18 -10.93 2.95
N ARG A 324 4.87 -10.91 2.70
CA ARG A 324 4.03 -12.12 2.71
C ARG A 324 4.33 -13.04 1.54
N THR A 325 4.57 -12.50 0.35
CA THR A 325 4.65 -13.27 -0.90
C THR A 325 6.07 -13.59 -1.37
N ARG A 326 7.06 -12.73 -1.05
CA ARG A 326 8.42 -12.79 -1.65
C ARG A 326 9.56 -12.98 -0.66
N SER A 327 9.41 -12.62 0.62
CA SER A 327 10.51 -12.67 1.60
C SER A 327 11.03 -14.06 1.97
N ARG A 328 10.25 -15.12 1.71
CA ARG A 328 10.51 -16.50 2.15
C ARG A 328 10.63 -16.68 3.67
N LEU A 329 10.06 -15.75 4.46
CA LEU A 329 10.02 -15.82 5.93
C LEU A 329 8.91 -16.74 6.49
N GLY A 330 8.15 -17.41 5.63
CA GLY A 330 7.00 -18.23 6.01
C GLY A 330 5.76 -17.41 6.39
N LEU A 331 5.62 -16.22 5.79
CA LEU A 331 4.51 -15.28 5.95
C LEU A 331 3.45 -15.42 4.86
N ASP A 332 3.58 -16.45 4.02
CA ASP A 332 2.70 -16.82 2.90
C ASP A 332 1.37 -17.42 3.38
N ARG A 333 1.21 -17.62 4.70
CA ARG A 333 0.03 -18.18 5.33
C ARG A 333 -0.33 -17.43 6.61
N PRO A 334 -1.62 -17.35 6.95
CA PRO A 334 -2.05 -16.75 8.21
C PRO A 334 -1.45 -17.48 9.43
N PHE A 335 -1.14 -16.72 10.47
CA PHE A 335 -0.63 -17.24 11.74
C PHE A 335 -1.27 -16.50 12.91
N ARG A 336 -1.18 -17.04 14.13
CA ARG A 336 -1.81 -16.41 15.29
C ARG A 336 -1.04 -15.16 15.75
N ALA A 337 -1.76 -14.08 16.09
CA ALA A 337 -1.16 -12.82 16.55
C ALA A 337 -0.52 -12.86 17.95
N GLY A 338 -0.63 -13.97 18.70
CA GLY A 338 -0.04 -14.10 20.03
C GLY A 338 -0.46 -15.39 20.75
N ALA A 339 -0.28 -15.42 22.08
CA ALA A 339 -0.85 -16.49 22.89
C ALA A 339 -2.36 -16.54 22.68
N ALA A 340 -2.92 -17.74 22.44
CA ALA A 340 -4.30 -17.96 22.03
C ALA A 340 -5.27 -16.97 22.69
N GLY A 341 -5.89 -16.12 21.85
CA GLY A 341 -7.04 -15.34 22.29
C GLY A 341 -8.20 -16.27 22.67
N PRO A 342 -9.31 -15.73 23.19
CA PRO A 342 -10.49 -16.54 23.51
C PRO A 342 -11.16 -17.18 22.28
N ASP A 343 -10.75 -16.82 21.07
CA ASP A 343 -11.32 -17.34 19.83
C ASP A 343 -10.72 -18.71 19.48
N ALA A 344 -11.57 -19.73 19.50
CA ALA A 344 -11.22 -21.11 19.22
C ALA A 344 -10.71 -21.34 17.78
N VAL A 345 -11.03 -20.45 16.83
CA VAL A 345 -10.49 -20.51 15.45
C VAL A 345 -8.98 -20.26 15.45
N THR A 346 -8.50 -19.33 16.28
CA THR A 346 -7.06 -18.99 16.34
C THR A 346 -6.19 -20.14 16.85
N ALA A 347 -6.79 -21.15 17.51
CA ALA A 347 -6.10 -22.35 17.94
C ALA A 347 -5.74 -23.30 16.77
N LEU A 348 -6.39 -23.15 15.60
CA LEU A 348 -6.04 -23.88 14.39
C LEU A 348 -4.85 -23.28 13.65
N LEU A 349 -4.48 -22.04 13.96
CA LEU A 349 -3.40 -21.32 13.30
C LEU A 349 -2.04 -21.66 13.92
N PRO A 350 -0.98 -21.71 13.10
CA PRO A 350 0.37 -21.90 13.60
C PRO A 350 0.82 -20.69 14.43
N ASP A 351 1.83 -20.93 15.26
CA ASP A 351 2.59 -19.90 15.95
C ASP A 351 3.21 -18.92 14.94
N PRO A 352 3.42 -17.64 15.31
CA PRO A 352 4.12 -16.69 14.45
C PRO A 352 5.51 -17.22 14.08
N PRO A 353 5.96 -17.06 12.82
CA PRO A 353 7.32 -17.41 12.43
C PRO A 353 8.35 -16.71 13.33
N GLU A 354 9.46 -17.40 13.60
CA GLU A 354 10.49 -16.92 14.55
C GLU A 354 11.00 -15.52 14.19
N ALA A 355 11.14 -15.22 12.90
CA ALA A 355 11.60 -13.93 12.40
C ALA A 355 10.71 -12.74 12.80
N VAL A 356 9.40 -12.96 12.99
CA VAL A 356 8.43 -11.90 13.30
C VAL A 356 7.87 -11.97 14.71
N ALA A 357 8.10 -13.05 15.46
CA ALA A 357 7.46 -13.32 16.76
C ALA A 357 7.65 -12.21 17.83
N GLY A 358 8.69 -11.38 17.72
CA GLY A 358 8.98 -10.26 18.64
C GLY A 358 8.43 -8.90 18.21
N LEU A 359 7.74 -8.81 17.06
CA LEU A 359 7.18 -7.57 16.56
C LEU A 359 5.88 -7.20 17.30
N ASP A 360 5.51 -5.92 17.24
CA ASP A 360 4.28 -5.46 17.88
C ASP A 360 3.01 -5.93 17.13
N PRO A 361 1.83 -5.94 17.80
CA PRO A 361 0.61 -6.53 17.25
C PRO A 361 0.10 -5.92 15.94
N ASP A 362 0.35 -4.63 15.68
CA ASP A 362 -0.14 -3.98 14.46
C ASP A 362 0.71 -4.39 13.26
N VAL A 363 2.03 -4.46 13.45
CA VAL A 363 2.96 -4.97 12.43
C VAL A 363 2.72 -6.44 12.17
N LEU A 364 2.53 -7.25 13.21
CA LEU A 364 2.18 -8.67 13.05
C LEU A 364 0.92 -8.83 12.20
N HIS A 365 -0.12 -8.04 12.46
CA HIS A 365 -1.36 -8.11 11.70
C HIS A 365 -1.17 -7.77 10.22
N ALA A 366 -0.42 -6.71 9.91
CA ALA A 366 -0.08 -6.37 8.51
C ALA A 366 0.68 -7.51 7.80
N LEU A 367 1.48 -8.29 8.54
CA LEU A 367 2.23 -9.44 8.03
C LEU A 367 1.43 -10.75 7.99
N GLY A 368 0.11 -10.71 8.24
CA GLY A 368 -0.77 -11.89 8.16
C GLY A 368 -1.14 -12.50 9.50
N ALA A 369 -0.91 -11.80 10.62
CA ALA A 369 -1.34 -12.29 11.92
C ALA A 369 -2.85 -12.10 12.13
N VAL A 370 -3.51 -13.18 12.50
CA VAL A 370 -4.95 -13.26 12.75
C VAL A 370 -5.20 -13.10 14.25
N ARG A 371 -6.07 -12.15 14.61
CA ARG A 371 -6.50 -11.92 15.99
C ARG A 371 -7.82 -12.60 16.28
N ALA A 372 -8.69 -12.68 15.26
CA ALA A 372 -9.98 -13.34 15.32
C ALA A 372 -10.35 -13.91 13.95
N ALA A 373 -11.32 -14.83 13.93
CA ALA A 373 -11.84 -15.45 12.71
C ALA A 373 -12.34 -14.43 11.65
N ALA A 374 -12.76 -13.24 12.09
CA ALA A 374 -13.21 -12.16 11.21
C ALA A 374 -12.08 -11.48 10.42
N ASP A 375 -10.80 -11.71 10.79
CA ASP A 375 -9.64 -11.19 10.05
C ASP A 375 -9.27 -12.10 8.86
N LEU A 376 -9.91 -13.26 8.70
CA LEU A 376 -9.66 -14.21 7.61
C LEU A 376 -10.59 -13.92 6.43
N ASP A 377 -9.99 -13.65 5.27
CA ASP A 377 -10.66 -13.64 3.97
C ASP A 377 -10.89 -15.06 3.43
N ALA A 378 -11.55 -15.18 2.27
CA ALA A 378 -11.91 -16.46 1.67
C ALA A 378 -10.67 -17.35 1.40
N ASP A 379 -9.62 -16.78 0.80
CA ASP A 379 -8.37 -17.50 0.51
C ASP A 379 -7.66 -17.96 1.79
N ALA A 380 -7.64 -17.12 2.83
CA ALA A 380 -7.08 -17.46 4.13
C ALA A 380 -7.87 -18.59 4.81
N TRP A 381 -9.19 -18.64 4.66
CA TRP A 381 -10.02 -19.76 5.11
C TRP A 381 -9.71 -21.06 4.33
N ALA A 382 -9.63 -20.98 3.01
CA ALA A 382 -9.27 -22.10 2.15
C ALA A 382 -7.91 -22.68 2.54
N GLY A 383 -6.89 -21.84 2.70
CA GLY A 383 -5.56 -22.25 3.14
C GLY A 383 -5.54 -22.85 4.55
N LEU A 384 -6.25 -22.24 5.51
CA LEU A 384 -6.35 -22.73 6.89
C LEU A 384 -6.98 -24.11 6.93
N LEU A 385 -8.16 -24.28 6.36
CA LEU A 385 -8.91 -25.53 6.39
C LEU A 385 -8.23 -26.60 5.53
N GLY A 386 -7.67 -26.21 4.39
CA GLY A 386 -6.86 -27.06 3.52
C GLY A 386 -5.63 -27.67 4.20
N SER A 387 -5.09 -27.00 5.23
CA SER A 387 -3.96 -27.49 6.03
C SER A 387 -4.33 -28.57 7.07
N LEU A 388 -5.63 -28.71 7.40
CA LEU A 388 -6.08 -29.68 8.38
C LEU A 388 -5.92 -31.11 7.82
N PRO A 389 -5.47 -32.09 8.63
CA PRO A 389 -5.42 -33.47 8.18
C PRO A 389 -6.82 -34.02 7.98
N LEU A 390 -7.06 -34.70 6.84
CA LEU A 390 -8.30 -35.44 6.62
C LEU A 390 -8.49 -36.51 7.69
N ASP A 391 -9.76 -36.73 8.08
CA ASP A 391 -10.19 -37.66 9.12
C ASP A 391 -9.65 -37.36 10.53
N ALA A 392 -9.00 -36.21 10.74
CA ALA A 392 -8.59 -35.77 12.07
C ALA A 392 -9.80 -35.39 12.92
N GLU A 393 -9.80 -35.78 14.19
CA GLU A 393 -10.80 -35.35 15.16
C GLU A 393 -10.55 -33.87 15.52
N VAL A 394 -11.63 -33.09 15.56
CA VAL A 394 -11.61 -31.66 15.90
C VAL A 394 -12.50 -31.43 17.11
N ASP A 395 -12.02 -30.68 18.08
CA ASP A 395 -12.79 -30.32 19.26
C ASP A 395 -14.09 -29.58 18.86
N LEU A 396 -15.23 -30.05 19.36
CA LEU A 396 -16.54 -29.47 19.01
C LEU A 396 -16.62 -27.94 19.21
N PRO A 397 -16.07 -27.33 20.29
CA PRO A 397 -16.02 -25.88 20.40
C PRO A 397 -15.27 -25.16 19.27
N VAL A 398 -14.18 -25.75 18.78
CA VAL A 398 -13.40 -25.21 17.65
C VAL A 398 -14.21 -25.32 16.37
N ALA A 399 -14.83 -26.47 16.13
CA ALA A 399 -15.68 -26.69 14.96
C ALA A 399 -16.87 -25.71 14.92
N VAL A 400 -17.55 -25.52 16.06
CA VAL A 400 -18.66 -24.56 16.17
C VAL A 400 -18.18 -23.13 15.92
N ALA A 401 -16.96 -22.76 16.36
CA ALA A 401 -16.39 -21.45 16.08
C ALA A 401 -16.12 -21.27 14.58
N VAL A 402 -15.55 -22.29 13.91
CA VAL A 402 -15.36 -22.31 12.45
C VAL A 402 -16.71 -22.17 11.73
N TRP A 403 -17.71 -22.99 12.06
CA TRP A 403 -19.04 -22.94 11.41
C TRP A 403 -19.70 -21.57 11.56
N ARG A 404 -19.60 -20.96 12.74
CA ARG A 404 -20.14 -19.62 12.98
C ARG A 404 -19.40 -18.55 12.19
N ALA A 405 -18.08 -18.64 12.09
CA ALA A 405 -17.28 -17.67 11.36
C ALA A 405 -17.55 -17.74 9.86
N LEU A 406 -17.59 -18.95 9.28
CA LEU A 406 -17.94 -19.16 7.87
C LEU A 406 -19.38 -18.70 7.57
N ALA A 407 -20.34 -19.03 8.45
CA ALA A 407 -21.72 -18.56 8.32
C ALA A 407 -21.83 -17.03 8.37
N ALA A 408 -21.07 -16.38 9.25
CA ALA A 408 -21.03 -14.92 9.35
C ALA A 408 -20.39 -14.28 8.11
N LEU A 409 -19.34 -14.89 7.57
CA LEU A 409 -18.70 -14.46 6.32
C LEU A 409 -19.68 -14.53 5.14
N ALA A 410 -20.33 -15.68 4.92
CA ALA A 410 -21.31 -15.85 3.85
C ALA A 410 -22.54 -14.93 3.97
N LEU A 411 -22.95 -14.57 5.19
CA LEU A 411 -24.02 -13.59 5.41
C LEU A 411 -23.58 -12.15 5.12
N ARG A 412 -22.31 -11.83 5.35
CA ARG A 412 -21.75 -10.49 5.14
C ARG A 412 -21.38 -10.26 3.68
N GLU A 413 -20.95 -11.31 2.99
CA GLU A 413 -20.55 -11.33 1.59
C GLU A 413 -21.36 -12.40 0.84
N PRO A 414 -22.56 -12.06 0.31
CA PRO A 414 -23.45 -13.05 -0.30
C PRO A 414 -22.89 -13.76 -1.54
N ASP A 415 -21.92 -13.14 -2.22
CA ASP A 415 -21.28 -13.65 -3.43
C ASP A 415 -19.87 -14.22 -3.16
N VAL A 416 -19.50 -14.46 -1.88
CA VAL A 416 -18.20 -15.04 -1.53
C VAL A 416 -18.11 -16.49 -2.00
N ASP A 417 -17.02 -16.83 -2.68
CA ASP A 417 -16.67 -18.19 -3.04
C ASP A 417 -15.61 -18.72 -2.06
N LEU A 418 -15.98 -19.75 -1.30
CA LEU A 418 -15.10 -20.42 -0.35
C LEU A 418 -14.60 -21.72 -0.98
N ASP A 419 -13.54 -21.61 -1.78
CA ASP A 419 -12.86 -22.75 -2.42
C ASP A 419 -12.12 -23.63 -1.37
N VAL A 420 -12.91 -24.36 -0.60
CA VAL A 420 -12.47 -25.16 0.54
C VAL A 420 -12.57 -26.64 0.18
N ASP A 421 -11.44 -27.33 0.11
CA ASP A 421 -11.42 -28.78 -0.17
C ASP A 421 -11.95 -29.65 0.98
N ARG A 422 -11.85 -29.16 2.22
CA ARG A 422 -12.11 -29.93 3.44
C ARG A 422 -12.45 -29.02 4.61
N LEU A 423 -13.28 -29.50 5.53
CA LEU A 423 -13.62 -28.76 6.75
C LEU A 423 -14.07 -29.69 7.89
N PRO A 424 -14.00 -29.22 9.15
CA PRO A 424 -14.57 -29.95 10.28
C PRO A 424 -16.09 -30.08 10.12
N ALA A 425 -16.62 -31.30 10.15
CA ALA A 425 -18.06 -31.57 10.07
C ALA A 425 -18.49 -32.63 11.09
N LEU A 426 -19.74 -32.55 11.53
CA LEU A 426 -20.37 -33.51 12.42
C LEU A 426 -20.56 -34.85 11.70
N THR A 427 -19.86 -35.89 12.13
CA THR A 427 -19.87 -37.20 11.45
C THR A 427 -20.76 -38.22 12.17
N ALA A 428 -20.67 -38.30 13.50
CA ALA A 428 -21.45 -39.24 14.29
C ALA A 428 -21.72 -38.69 15.70
N GLY A 429 -22.99 -38.60 16.09
CA GLY A 429 -23.36 -38.06 17.41
C GLY A 429 -22.87 -36.63 17.56
N LEU A 430 -21.95 -36.38 18.50
CA LEU A 430 -21.26 -35.10 18.72
C LEU A 430 -19.79 -35.11 18.25
N THR A 431 -19.37 -36.15 17.53
CA THR A 431 -18.01 -36.29 17.01
C THR A 431 -17.85 -35.47 15.74
N VAL A 432 -16.85 -34.58 15.74
CA VAL A 432 -16.47 -33.78 14.57
C VAL A 432 -15.16 -34.30 14.01
N ARG A 433 -15.11 -34.45 12.68
CA ARG A 433 -13.88 -34.79 11.97
C ARG A 433 -13.71 -33.90 10.75
N THR A 434 -12.48 -33.67 10.32
CA THR A 434 -12.19 -33.02 9.05
C THR A 434 -12.55 -33.96 7.90
N VAL A 435 -13.45 -33.55 7.02
CA VAL A 435 -13.96 -34.34 5.88
C VAL A 435 -13.82 -33.56 4.58
N PRO A 436 -13.86 -34.21 3.40
CA PRO A 436 -13.96 -33.51 2.12
C PRO A 436 -15.18 -32.60 2.09
N ALA A 437 -15.05 -31.37 1.59
CA ALA A 437 -16.13 -30.39 1.61
C ALA A 437 -17.33 -30.84 0.78
N GLN A 438 -17.10 -31.40 -0.40
CA GLN A 438 -18.14 -31.94 -1.28
C GLN A 438 -19.05 -33.01 -0.63
N ASP A 439 -18.63 -33.64 0.46
CA ASP A 439 -19.41 -34.65 1.17
C ASP A 439 -20.31 -34.02 2.25
N VAL A 440 -20.04 -32.76 2.64
CA VAL A 440 -20.73 -32.03 3.69
C VAL A 440 -22.12 -31.61 3.25
N VAL A 441 -23.02 -31.53 4.24
CA VAL A 441 -24.34 -30.89 4.12
C VAL A 441 -24.39 -29.72 5.09
N VAL A 442 -24.86 -28.56 4.63
CA VAL A 442 -25.18 -27.45 5.54
C VAL A 442 -26.60 -27.66 6.08
N VAL A 443 -26.74 -27.68 7.40
CA VAL A 443 -27.97 -28.08 8.08
C VAL A 443 -28.33 -27.15 9.24
N THR A 444 -29.61 -27.07 9.54
CA THR A 444 -30.11 -26.54 10.82
C THR A 444 -29.89 -27.54 11.96
N LEU A 445 -30.07 -27.09 13.20
CA LEU A 445 -30.04 -27.98 14.36
C LEU A 445 -31.13 -29.07 14.29
N ALA A 446 -32.27 -28.79 13.66
CA ALA A 446 -33.34 -29.78 13.48
C ALA A 446 -32.85 -30.94 12.60
N GLU A 447 -32.30 -30.57 11.44
CA GLU A 447 -31.81 -31.48 10.40
C GLU A 447 -30.57 -32.27 10.84
N ALA A 448 -29.71 -31.69 11.69
CA ALA A 448 -28.51 -32.36 12.23
C ALA A 448 -28.80 -33.64 13.05
N GLN A 449 -30.05 -33.81 13.52
CA GLN A 449 -30.52 -35.04 14.16
C GLN A 449 -30.57 -36.22 13.17
N HIS A 450 -30.83 -35.95 11.89
CA HIS A 450 -31.03 -36.95 10.86
C HIS A 450 -29.68 -37.57 10.43
N PRO A 451 -29.45 -38.89 10.60
CA PRO A 451 -28.17 -39.52 10.29
C PRO A 451 -27.71 -39.38 8.83
N ALA A 452 -28.65 -39.33 7.88
CA ALA A 452 -28.33 -39.16 6.46
C ALA A 452 -28.06 -37.69 6.05
N ALA A 453 -28.20 -36.74 6.98
CA ALA A 453 -27.78 -35.35 6.79
C ALA A 453 -26.33 -35.12 7.24
N ARG A 454 -25.52 -36.19 7.35
CA ARG A 454 -24.13 -36.15 7.79
C ARG A 454 -23.19 -36.65 6.68
N PRO A 455 -21.92 -36.18 6.60
CA PRO A 455 -21.29 -35.18 7.48
C PRO A 455 -21.94 -33.80 7.42
N ALA A 456 -22.08 -33.11 8.55
CA ALA A 456 -22.91 -31.89 8.64
C ALA A 456 -22.19 -30.68 9.22
N VAL A 457 -22.44 -29.50 8.65
CA VAL A 457 -22.12 -28.20 9.25
C VAL A 457 -23.41 -27.58 9.78
N VAL A 458 -23.47 -27.36 11.09
CA VAL A 458 -24.70 -26.91 11.76
C VAL A 458 -24.71 -25.39 11.92
N VAL A 459 -25.68 -24.73 11.28
CA VAL A 459 -25.84 -23.28 11.26
C VAL A 459 -27.28 -22.85 11.53
N PRO A 460 -27.54 -21.57 11.86
CA PRO A 460 -28.91 -21.04 11.89
C PRO A 460 -29.58 -21.12 10.52
N ALA A 461 -30.91 -21.26 10.48
CA ALA A 461 -31.67 -21.38 9.24
C ALA A 461 -31.40 -20.24 8.22
N SER A 462 -31.14 -19.01 8.70
CA SER A 462 -30.82 -17.87 7.85
C SER A 462 -29.48 -18.00 7.12
N ALA A 463 -28.56 -18.84 7.61
CA ALA A 463 -27.23 -19.03 7.05
C ALA A 463 -27.08 -20.34 6.26
N VAL A 464 -28.11 -21.19 6.21
CA VAL A 464 -28.04 -22.49 5.52
C VAL A 464 -27.75 -22.30 4.02
N THR A 465 -28.60 -21.56 3.31
CA THR A 465 -28.41 -21.30 1.88
C THR A 465 -27.16 -20.46 1.60
N PRO A 466 -26.93 -19.30 2.25
CA PRO A 466 -25.72 -18.51 1.99
C PRO A 466 -24.42 -19.30 2.17
N LEU A 467 -24.31 -20.12 3.23
CA LEU A 467 -23.10 -20.90 3.45
C LEU A 467 -22.99 -22.10 2.50
N ALA A 468 -24.11 -22.74 2.14
CA ALA A 468 -24.11 -23.84 1.18
C ALA A 468 -23.68 -23.36 -0.21
N ASP A 469 -24.21 -22.21 -0.65
CA ASP A 469 -23.84 -21.57 -1.91
C ASP A 469 -22.36 -21.16 -1.90
N ALA A 470 -21.88 -20.55 -0.80
CA ALA A 470 -20.47 -20.15 -0.68
C ALA A 470 -19.48 -21.33 -0.69
N LEU A 471 -19.87 -22.49 -0.13
CA LEU A 471 -19.03 -23.70 -0.11
C LEU A 471 -19.23 -24.61 -1.32
N ASP A 472 -20.20 -24.32 -2.20
CA ASP A 472 -20.69 -25.20 -3.27
C ASP A 472 -21.04 -26.62 -2.78
N VAL A 473 -21.89 -26.71 -1.74
CA VAL A 473 -22.32 -27.99 -1.13
C VAL A 473 -23.84 -28.11 -0.97
N ASP A 474 -24.32 -29.34 -0.77
CA ASP A 474 -25.74 -29.62 -0.59
C ASP A 474 -26.32 -29.01 0.70
N VAL A 475 -27.60 -28.64 0.66
CA VAL A 475 -28.43 -28.47 1.86
C VAL A 475 -29.20 -29.76 2.17
N ALA A 476 -29.79 -29.86 3.37
CA ALA A 476 -30.54 -31.06 3.78
C ALA A 476 -31.65 -31.44 2.78
N ALA A 477 -32.32 -30.44 2.19
CA ALA A 477 -33.43 -30.64 1.25
C ALA A 477 -33.01 -31.24 -0.10
N ASP A 478 -31.72 -31.19 -0.45
CA ASP A 478 -31.22 -31.81 -1.68
C ASP A 478 -31.05 -33.33 -1.53
N ARG A 479 -30.80 -33.78 -0.30
CA ARG A 479 -30.58 -35.21 0.03
C ARG A 479 -31.81 -35.90 0.61
N LEU A 480 -32.72 -35.13 1.22
CA LEU A 480 -33.83 -35.64 2.03
C LEU A 480 -35.16 -35.05 1.57
N THR A 481 -36.26 -35.75 1.82
CA THR A 481 -37.60 -35.19 1.59
C THR A 481 -38.10 -34.34 2.75
N LEU A 482 -37.45 -34.44 3.91
CA LEU A 482 -37.72 -33.65 5.11
C LEU A 482 -39.18 -33.74 5.59
N ARG A 483 -39.80 -34.91 5.39
CA ARG A 483 -41.21 -35.15 5.67
C ARG A 483 -41.37 -35.85 7.02
N VAL A 484 -42.24 -35.31 7.88
CA VAL A 484 -42.63 -35.99 9.11
C VAL A 484 -43.49 -37.21 8.79
N ASP A 485 -43.16 -38.33 9.41
CA ASP A 485 -43.95 -39.56 9.34
C ASP A 485 -45.10 -39.52 10.36
N GLY A 486 -46.32 -39.71 9.86
CA GLY A 486 -47.53 -39.70 10.70
C GLY A 486 -48.04 -38.30 11.05
N GLU A 487 -49.28 -38.24 11.55
CA GLU A 487 -49.98 -36.96 11.78
C GLU A 487 -49.75 -36.37 13.19
N GLY A 488 -49.25 -37.18 14.14
CA GLY A 488 -49.15 -36.80 15.56
C GLY A 488 -50.51 -36.55 16.22
N VAL A 489 -50.50 -36.22 17.51
CA VAL A 489 -51.69 -35.86 18.29
C VAL A 489 -51.63 -34.37 18.63
N PRO A 490 -52.61 -33.55 18.21
CA PRO A 490 -52.65 -32.13 18.56
C PRO A 490 -52.75 -31.89 20.07
N SER A 491 -51.77 -31.17 20.61
CA SER A 491 -51.65 -30.81 22.02
C SER A 491 -51.50 -29.29 22.17
N ALA A 492 -52.13 -28.71 23.20
CA ALA A 492 -52.06 -27.27 23.43
C ALA A 492 -50.70 -26.89 24.03
N VAL A 493 -50.05 -25.84 23.49
CA VAL A 493 -48.88 -25.25 24.15
C VAL A 493 -49.32 -24.64 25.49
N PRO A 494 -48.61 -24.90 26.61
CA PRO A 494 -49.03 -24.41 27.91
C PRO A 494 -49.21 -22.88 27.95
N ALA A 495 -50.24 -22.42 28.66
CA ALA A 495 -50.60 -21.00 28.71
C ALA A 495 -49.44 -20.12 29.23
N ALA A 496 -48.64 -20.62 30.17
CA ALA A 496 -47.48 -19.91 30.68
C ALA A 496 -46.44 -19.61 29.59
N VAL A 497 -46.17 -20.55 28.68
CA VAL A 497 -45.25 -20.34 27.55
C VAL A 497 -45.81 -19.28 26.60
N ARG A 498 -47.11 -19.35 26.25
CA ARG A 498 -47.74 -18.37 25.35
C ARG A 498 -47.85 -16.97 25.93
N VAL A 499 -47.93 -16.84 27.26
CA VAL A 499 -47.91 -15.52 27.93
C VAL A 499 -46.50 -14.93 27.90
N ALA A 500 -45.46 -15.74 28.10
CA ALA A 500 -44.08 -15.28 28.06
C ALA A 500 -43.57 -15.04 26.62
N PHE A 501 -44.04 -15.83 25.66
CA PHE A 501 -43.63 -15.82 24.26
C PHE A 501 -44.88 -15.80 23.37
N PRO A 502 -45.43 -14.60 23.06
CA PRO A 502 -46.67 -14.46 22.30
C PRO A 502 -46.63 -15.05 20.89
N ASP A 503 -45.43 -15.15 20.29
CA ASP A 503 -45.20 -15.73 18.96
C ASP A 503 -45.15 -17.27 18.97
N ALA A 504 -45.23 -17.91 20.15
CA ALA A 504 -45.30 -19.36 20.24
C ALA A 504 -46.63 -19.87 19.66
N PRO A 505 -46.62 -20.99 18.90
CA PRO A 505 -47.84 -21.54 18.33
C PRO A 505 -48.83 -21.95 19.43
N ALA A 506 -50.12 -21.90 19.10
CA ALA A 506 -51.17 -22.28 20.05
C ALA A 506 -51.20 -23.80 20.33
N VAL A 507 -50.82 -24.58 19.33
CA VAL A 507 -50.89 -26.04 19.25
C VAL A 507 -49.57 -26.58 18.71
N TRP A 508 -49.15 -27.74 19.22
CA TRP A 508 -48.05 -28.55 18.72
C TRP A 508 -48.53 -29.99 18.51
N LEU A 509 -47.79 -30.79 17.76
CA LEU A 509 -48.12 -32.19 17.48
C LEU A 509 -47.22 -33.10 18.31
N GLU A 510 -47.83 -33.89 19.19
CA GLU A 510 -47.17 -34.87 20.04
C GLU A 510 -47.06 -36.21 19.34
N HIS A 511 -45.88 -36.83 19.41
CA HIS A 511 -45.59 -38.12 18.79
C HIS A 511 -44.99 -39.07 19.82
N GLU A 512 -45.40 -40.33 19.83
CA GLU A 512 -44.73 -41.35 20.67
C GLU A 512 -43.39 -41.81 20.06
N ASP A 513 -43.29 -41.84 18.72
CA ASP A 513 -42.08 -42.14 17.94
C ASP A 513 -42.03 -41.16 16.75
N LEU A 514 -41.46 -39.98 16.97
CA LEU A 514 -41.33 -38.97 15.92
C LEU A 514 -40.24 -39.38 14.93
N ARG A 515 -40.60 -39.46 13.66
CA ARG A 515 -39.67 -39.76 12.57
C ARG A 515 -39.78 -38.75 11.44
N VAL A 516 -38.65 -38.50 10.80
CA VAL A 516 -38.55 -37.72 9.56
C VAL A 516 -37.83 -38.59 8.55
N ASP A 517 -38.45 -38.81 7.39
CA ASP A 517 -37.99 -39.73 6.34
C ASP A 517 -37.56 -41.11 6.89
N GLY A 518 -38.31 -41.65 7.86
CA GLY A 518 -38.06 -42.93 8.51
C GLY A 518 -37.04 -42.92 9.65
N ALA A 519 -36.28 -41.84 9.86
CA ALA A 519 -35.29 -41.73 10.92
C ALA A 519 -35.87 -41.06 12.19
N PRO A 520 -35.56 -41.57 13.40
CA PRO A 520 -36.06 -40.98 14.64
C PRO A 520 -35.42 -39.62 14.93
N VAL A 521 -36.23 -38.65 15.33
CA VAL A 521 -35.81 -37.32 15.79
C VAL A 521 -36.59 -36.91 17.05
N ASP A 522 -36.02 -36.06 17.91
CA ASP A 522 -36.68 -35.66 19.15
C ASP A 522 -37.72 -34.55 18.91
N TRP A 523 -37.46 -33.72 17.89
CA TRP A 523 -38.33 -32.62 17.48
C TRP A 523 -38.12 -32.22 16.02
N TRP A 524 -39.15 -31.61 15.44
CA TRP A 524 -39.14 -31.06 14.08
C TRP A 524 -40.04 -29.83 13.97
N VAL A 525 -39.75 -28.93 13.04
CA VAL A 525 -40.62 -27.78 12.74
C VAL A 525 -40.93 -27.76 11.26
N GLU A 526 -42.18 -28.05 10.91
CA GLU A 526 -42.67 -27.85 9.55
C GLU A 526 -43.03 -26.37 9.38
N ARG A 527 -42.29 -25.66 8.54
CA ARG A 527 -42.59 -24.27 8.19
C ARG A 527 -43.75 -24.22 7.19
N ALA A 528 -44.96 -24.45 7.70
CA ALA A 528 -46.20 -24.35 6.93
C ALA A 528 -46.70 -22.89 6.87
N ASP A 529 -47.32 -22.51 5.75
CA ASP A 529 -48.09 -21.26 5.61
C ASP A 529 -49.51 -21.50 6.19
N PRO A 530 -50.03 -20.70 7.15
CA PRO A 530 -49.51 -19.40 7.61
C PRO A 530 -48.68 -19.40 8.89
N LEU A 531 -48.54 -20.53 9.59
CA LEU A 531 -47.80 -20.63 10.85
C LEU A 531 -47.01 -21.94 10.93
N PRO A 532 -45.80 -21.93 11.53
CA PRO A 532 -45.00 -23.14 11.72
C PRO A 532 -45.70 -24.14 12.64
N VAL A 533 -45.57 -25.43 12.32
CA VAL A 533 -46.09 -26.55 13.11
C VAL A 533 -44.93 -27.22 13.82
N VAL A 534 -44.99 -27.28 15.15
CA VAL A 534 -43.96 -27.92 15.99
C VAL A 534 -44.37 -29.36 16.26
N HIS A 535 -43.48 -30.30 15.97
CA HIS A 535 -43.61 -31.72 16.28
C HIS A 535 -42.57 -32.08 17.34
N ALA A 536 -42.95 -32.86 18.35
CA ALA A 536 -42.00 -33.35 19.35
C ALA A 536 -42.40 -34.72 19.91
N ALA A 537 -41.38 -35.50 20.30
CA ALA A 537 -41.57 -36.76 21.03
C ALA A 537 -41.21 -36.66 22.52
N THR A 538 -40.54 -35.58 22.92
CA THR A 538 -40.10 -35.37 24.30
C THR A 538 -40.36 -33.93 24.76
N THR A 539 -40.38 -33.70 26.07
CA THR A 539 -40.51 -32.34 26.62
C THR A 539 -39.32 -31.46 26.26
N ASP A 540 -38.10 -32.01 26.24
CA ASP A 540 -36.90 -31.30 25.77
C ASP A 540 -37.01 -30.97 24.28
N GLY A 541 -37.42 -31.94 23.46
CA GLY A 541 -37.70 -31.72 22.03
C GLY A 541 -38.77 -30.64 21.81
N LEU A 542 -39.83 -30.60 22.62
CA LEU A 542 -40.82 -29.53 22.55
C LEU A 542 -40.20 -28.17 22.88
N ALA A 543 -39.32 -28.10 23.89
CA ALA A 543 -38.61 -26.87 24.20
C ALA A 543 -37.74 -26.40 23.02
N ASP A 544 -37.03 -27.32 22.38
CA ASP A 544 -36.19 -27.04 21.22
C ASP A 544 -37.00 -26.65 19.98
N GLY A 545 -38.11 -27.33 19.70
CA GLY A 545 -39.01 -26.99 18.59
C GLY A 545 -39.70 -25.64 18.76
N LEU A 546 -40.16 -25.31 19.97
CA LEU A 546 -40.72 -23.99 20.26
C LEU A 546 -39.64 -22.89 20.17
N ALA A 547 -38.42 -23.16 20.65
CA ALA A 547 -37.31 -22.22 20.56
C ALA A 547 -36.85 -21.94 19.13
N GLU A 548 -37.00 -22.90 18.21
CA GLU A 548 -36.77 -22.66 16.77
C GLU A 548 -37.76 -21.63 16.20
N VAL A 549 -39.00 -21.59 16.70
CA VAL A 549 -40.03 -20.66 16.25
C VAL A 549 -39.88 -19.28 16.88
N VAL A 550 -39.70 -19.20 18.20
CA VAL A 550 -39.72 -17.92 18.94
C VAL A 550 -38.34 -17.31 19.19
N GLY A 551 -37.27 -18.04 18.87
CA GLY A 551 -35.88 -17.61 19.02
C GLY A 551 -35.07 -18.48 19.98
N ARG A 552 -33.91 -18.96 19.50
CA ARG A 552 -33.10 -19.97 20.19
C ARG A 552 -32.60 -19.58 21.58
N ARG A 553 -32.35 -18.29 21.82
CA ARG A 553 -31.96 -17.77 23.15
C ARG A 553 -32.99 -18.06 24.25
N HIS A 554 -34.25 -18.35 23.89
CA HIS A 554 -35.34 -18.58 24.84
C HIS A 554 -35.52 -20.05 25.25
N ARG A 555 -34.74 -20.98 24.68
CA ARG A 555 -34.87 -22.44 24.89
C ARG A 555 -34.97 -22.84 26.37
N ASP A 556 -34.08 -22.35 27.22
CA ASP A 556 -34.06 -22.74 28.64
C ASP A 556 -35.23 -22.19 29.44
N ARG A 557 -35.72 -20.99 29.08
CA ARG A 557 -36.92 -20.40 29.69
C ARG A 557 -38.17 -21.17 29.28
N ILE A 558 -38.25 -21.58 28.01
CA ILE A 558 -39.33 -22.43 27.51
C ILE A 558 -39.31 -23.78 28.24
N ALA A 559 -38.15 -24.45 28.28
CA ALA A 559 -37.99 -25.71 29.00
C ALA A 559 -38.42 -25.60 30.47
N ARG A 560 -38.01 -24.52 31.15
CA ARG A 560 -38.43 -24.23 32.53
C ARG A 560 -39.95 -24.10 32.67
N LEU A 561 -40.62 -23.40 31.76
CA LEU A 561 -42.08 -23.22 31.78
C LEU A 561 -42.86 -24.48 31.41
N LEU A 562 -42.28 -25.35 30.59
CA LEU A 562 -42.85 -26.67 30.27
C LEU A 562 -42.83 -27.60 31.48
N VAL A 563 -41.77 -27.53 32.29
CA VAL A 563 -41.63 -28.33 33.53
C VAL A 563 -42.38 -27.71 34.71
N ASP A 564 -42.29 -26.39 34.88
CA ASP A 564 -42.92 -25.64 35.98
C ASP A 564 -43.61 -24.36 35.48
N PRO A 565 -44.92 -24.44 35.16
CA PRO A 565 -45.70 -23.27 34.74
C PRO A 565 -45.76 -22.15 35.81
N ALA A 566 -45.51 -22.44 37.10
CA ALA A 566 -45.49 -21.43 38.15
C ALA A 566 -44.27 -20.50 38.08
N ALA A 567 -43.24 -20.87 37.31
CA ALA A 567 -42.05 -20.04 37.08
C ALA A 567 -42.32 -18.81 36.19
N LEU A 568 -43.54 -18.64 35.65
CA LEU A 568 -43.90 -17.54 34.74
C LEU A 568 -43.48 -16.16 35.25
N ALA A 569 -43.78 -15.84 36.51
CA ALA A 569 -43.45 -14.53 37.07
C ALA A 569 -41.93 -14.27 37.10
N ALA A 570 -41.12 -15.31 37.35
CA ALA A 570 -39.67 -15.21 37.32
C ALA A 570 -39.14 -15.04 35.89
N VAL A 571 -39.67 -15.82 34.93
CA VAL A 571 -39.29 -15.72 33.52
C VAL A 571 -39.61 -14.34 32.93
N LEU A 572 -40.78 -13.77 33.25
CA LEU A 572 -41.14 -12.41 32.83
C LEU A 572 -40.25 -11.34 33.48
N LEU A 573 -39.84 -11.55 34.73
CA LEU A 573 -38.91 -10.66 35.41
C LEU A 573 -37.51 -10.72 34.78
N ASP A 574 -37.02 -11.91 34.46
CA ASP A 574 -35.74 -12.10 33.76
C ASP A 574 -35.75 -11.44 32.38
N ALA A 575 -36.87 -11.55 31.64
CA ALA A 575 -37.05 -10.90 30.34
C ALA A 575 -37.02 -9.36 30.42
N ALA A 576 -37.43 -8.77 31.55
CA ALA A 576 -37.38 -7.32 31.74
C ALA A 576 -35.95 -6.76 31.88
N ALA A 577 -34.96 -7.63 32.12
CA ALA A 577 -33.54 -7.27 32.21
C ALA A 577 -32.77 -7.54 30.91
N GLU A 578 -33.45 -7.96 29.82
CA GLU A 578 -32.82 -8.17 28.53
C GLU A 578 -32.57 -6.86 27.80
N ASP A 579 -31.43 -6.78 27.11
CA ASP A 579 -31.15 -5.70 26.18
C ASP A 579 -32.27 -5.65 25.11
N LEU A 580 -32.77 -4.45 24.81
CA LEU A 580 -33.70 -4.26 23.70
C LEU A 580 -33.02 -4.77 22.42
N PRO A 581 -33.76 -5.47 21.53
CA PRO A 581 -33.18 -5.88 20.25
C PRO A 581 -32.59 -4.66 19.55
N GLU A 582 -31.34 -4.76 19.08
CA GLU A 582 -30.78 -3.78 18.15
C GLU A 582 -31.72 -3.72 16.95
N SER A 583 -32.30 -2.53 16.72
CA SER A 583 -33.38 -2.28 15.76
C SER A 583 -32.92 -2.35 14.32
#